data_AF-A0AAV2R075-F1
#
_entry.id   AF-A0AAV2R075-F1
#
_cell.length_a   1.000
_cell.length_b   1.000
_cell.length_c   1.000
_cell.angle_alpha   90.00
_cell.angle_beta   90.00
_cell.angle_gamma   90.00
#
_symmetry.space_group_name_H-M   'P 1'
#
loop_
_entity.id
_entity.type
_entity.pdbx_description
1 polymer ?
#
loop_
_entity_poly.entity_id
_entity_poly.type
_entity_poly.pdbx_seq_one_letter_code
_entity_poly.pdbx_strand_id
1 'polypeptide(L)'
;MDDLPAQCNYLNLGAARIREIKSIEQKLDECRHGKIAFQNLPRHMQRRAVSSNPKRVPRDLRHLQKITQPIEKKQRKRPSRKYRRRPKNLLLEYNRRQREDVWLETHIWHAKRFHMKKKWGYVIPERPTQKAYRSSLRAATQRSLLQDISYQNCIELHGAPYKILSGLTSITYPENIALISSDVARQGKQWYQFTLYKPEKRPFEAVCDVDFLWHPSEVDDNAENLNKLWMWVHPLCYNQITEILLKIFSLNPFGDLDENKNSDQDEFKSEEIEKRTDNDKEYSKKTSETEILDPILKSKLESRNVPFNRTPKYVSQSGDVTLVLLKDTLNRFRLIGPDSYKNLSLAFHPIKVNANEIDNFQMDEVPDQILSNEAK
;
A
#
# COMPACT_ATOMS: atom_id res chain seq x y z
N MET A 1 65.44 -11.49 19.28
CA MET A 1 64.74 -12.60 18.60
C MET A 1 64.61 -13.67 19.65
N ASP A 2 63.39 -13.99 20.07
CA ASP A 2 63.21 -15.05 21.08
C ASP A 2 63.72 -16.37 20.50
N ASP A 3 64.62 -17.03 21.23
CA ASP A 3 65.25 -18.28 20.84
C ASP A 3 64.18 -19.37 20.67
N LEU A 4 63.86 -19.67 19.41
CA LEU A 4 63.02 -20.82 19.07
C LEU A 4 63.78 -22.10 19.41
N PRO A 5 63.12 -23.08 20.07
CA PRO A 5 63.78 -24.31 20.46
C PRO A 5 64.28 -25.10 19.23
N ALA A 6 65.51 -25.61 19.32
CA ALA A 6 66.18 -26.34 18.23
C ALA A 6 65.46 -27.65 17.82
N GLN A 7 64.59 -28.19 18.69
CA GLN A 7 63.78 -29.38 18.43
C GLN A 7 62.36 -29.16 18.96
N CYS A 8 61.35 -29.55 18.17
CA CYS A 8 59.93 -29.40 18.51
C CYS A 8 59.26 -30.78 18.59
N ASN A 9 58.55 -31.06 19.69
CA ASN A 9 57.73 -32.25 19.81
C ASN A 9 56.45 -32.09 18.96
N TYR A 10 56.41 -32.77 17.82
CA TYR A 10 55.31 -32.70 16.85
C TYR A 10 53.97 -33.17 17.42
N LEU A 11 53.95 -34.09 18.39
CA LEU A 11 52.73 -34.55 19.04
C LEU A 11 52.09 -33.45 19.88
N ASN A 12 52.90 -32.72 20.65
CA ASN A 12 52.41 -31.61 21.47
C ASN A 12 51.96 -30.43 20.60
N LEU A 13 52.70 -30.13 19.54
CA LEU A 13 52.34 -29.11 18.56
C LEU A 13 51.03 -29.45 17.83
N GLY A 14 50.88 -30.72 17.43
CA GLY A 14 49.66 -31.24 16.82
C GLY A 14 48.49 -31.17 17.78
N ALA A 15 48.64 -31.71 19.00
CA ALA A 15 47.60 -31.74 20.02
C ALA A 15 47.05 -30.35 20.36
N ALA A 16 47.93 -29.34 20.49
CA ALA A 16 47.51 -27.96 20.73
C ALA A 16 46.67 -27.39 19.56
N ARG A 17 46.99 -27.76 18.32
CA ARG A 17 46.38 -27.22 17.09
C ARG A 17 45.23 -28.03 16.52
N ILE A 18 44.96 -29.24 17.03
CA ILE A 18 43.85 -30.10 16.54
C ILE A 18 42.51 -29.36 16.55
N ARG A 19 42.21 -28.56 17.59
CA ARG A 19 40.96 -27.80 17.66
C ARG A 19 40.88 -26.73 16.57
N GLU A 20 41.98 -26.05 16.29
CA GLU A 20 42.07 -25.04 15.23
C GLU A 20 41.92 -25.68 13.85
N ILE A 21 42.64 -26.79 13.60
CA ILE A 21 42.57 -27.54 12.34
C ILE A 21 41.14 -28.04 12.11
N LYS A 22 40.49 -28.62 13.11
CA LYS A 22 39.09 -29.05 13.01
C LYS A 22 38.13 -27.88 12.77
N SER A 23 38.36 -26.74 13.40
CA SER A 23 37.55 -25.53 13.15
C SER A 23 37.72 -25.01 11.72
N ILE A 24 38.95 -25.06 11.19
CA ILE A 24 39.25 -24.68 9.81
C ILE A 24 38.60 -25.66 8.83
N GLU A 25 38.71 -26.97 9.08
CA GLU A 25 38.11 -28.02 8.27
C GLU A 25 36.59 -27.88 8.22
N GLN A 26 35.94 -27.69 9.37
CA GLN A 26 34.49 -27.45 9.45
C GLN A 26 34.09 -26.18 8.67
N LYS A 27 34.84 -25.07 8.84
CA LYS A 27 34.58 -23.84 8.08
C LYS A 27 34.77 -24.03 6.58
N LEU A 28 35.78 -24.79 6.16
CA LEU A 28 36.02 -25.08 4.76
C LEU A 28 34.87 -25.91 4.17
N ASP A 29 34.36 -26.90 4.90
CA ASP A 29 33.20 -27.69 4.49
C ASP A 29 31.91 -26.86 4.43
N GLU A 30 31.69 -25.95 5.39
CA GLU A 30 30.60 -24.97 5.33
C GLU A 30 30.75 -24.00 4.14
N CYS A 31 31.98 -23.66 3.76
CA CYS A 31 32.28 -22.79 2.62
C CYS A 31 32.21 -23.53 1.27
N ARG A 32 32.18 -24.86 1.23
CA ARG A 32 32.02 -25.67 0.00
C ARG A 32 30.59 -25.59 -0.52
N HIS A 33 30.25 -24.43 -1.05
CA HIS A 33 29.17 -24.29 -1.99
C HIS A 33 29.77 -24.39 -3.40
N GLY A 34 29.06 -25.06 -4.32
CA GLY A 34 29.69 -25.73 -5.46
C GLY A 34 30.43 -24.82 -6.44
N LYS A 35 31.05 -25.44 -7.44
CA LYS A 35 32.06 -24.84 -8.35
C LYS A 35 31.63 -23.53 -9.05
N ILE A 36 30.36 -23.16 -9.00
CA ILE A 36 29.80 -22.02 -9.74
C ILE A 36 29.48 -20.87 -8.78
N ALA A 37 29.97 -19.67 -9.11
CA ALA A 37 29.88 -18.46 -8.28
C ALA A 37 28.47 -18.15 -7.71
N PHE A 38 27.39 -18.48 -8.40
CA PHE A 38 26.02 -18.24 -7.90
C PHE A 38 25.54 -19.26 -6.85
N GLN A 39 26.19 -20.42 -6.71
CA GLN A 39 25.85 -21.42 -5.69
C GLN A 39 26.32 -21.00 -4.30
N ASN A 40 27.37 -20.17 -4.24
CA ASN A 40 27.94 -19.62 -3.00
C ASN A 40 27.08 -18.52 -2.37
N LEU A 41 26.03 -18.06 -3.08
CA LEU A 41 25.11 -17.08 -2.52
C LEU A 41 24.15 -17.73 -1.52
N PRO A 42 23.78 -17.02 -0.43
CA PRO A 42 22.73 -17.48 0.47
C PRO A 42 21.44 -17.80 -0.27
N ARG A 43 20.73 -18.87 0.12
CA ARG A 43 19.53 -19.36 -0.59
C ARG A 43 18.48 -18.29 -0.89
N HIS A 44 18.28 -17.32 0.00
CA HIS A 44 17.32 -16.22 -0.19
C HIS A 44 17.77 -15.17 -1.23
N MET A 45 19.09 -15.06 -1.48
CA MET A 45 19.67 -14.19 -2.51
C MET A 45 19.78 -14.89 -3.87
N GLN A 46 19.80 -16.22 -3.91
CA GLN A 46 19.89 -16.97 -5.16
C GLN A 46 18.75 -16.63 -6.13
N ARG A 47 19.06 -16.61 -7.42
CA ARG A 47 18.12 -16.31 -8.51
C ARG A 47 18.18 -17.40 -9.57
N ARG A 48 17.06 -17.64 -10.25
CA ARG A 48 16.99 -18.51 -11.43
C ARG A 48 17.38 -17.75 -12.70
N ALA A 49 17.68 -18.51 -13.76
CA ALA A 49 18.07 -17.99 -15.08
C ALA A 49 19.35 -17.13 -15.07
N VAL A 50 20.21 -17.31 -14.07
CA VAL A 50 21.54 -16.67 -13.98
C VAL A 50 22.40 -17.02 -15.19
N SER A 51 22.32 -18.26 -15.69
CA SER A 51 23.02 -18.69 -16.90
C SER A 51 22.62 -17.92 -18.16
N SER A 52 21.42 -17.37 -18.21
CA SER A 52 20.93 -16.59 -19.34
C SER A 52 21.24 -15.11 -19.26
N ASN A 53 21.34 -14.57 -18.04
CA ASN A 53 21.56 -13.17 -17.79
C ASN A 53 22.48 -13.01 -16.57
N PRO A 54 23.79 -12.80 -16.80
CA PRO A 54 24.77 -12.61 -15.73
C PRO A 54 24.46 -11.42 -14.80
N LYS A 55 23.63 -10.45 -15.22
CA LYS A 55 23.24 -9.30 -14.38
C LYS A 55 22.38 -9.68 -13.17
N ARG A 56 21.90 -10.93 -13.09
CA ARG A 56 21.12 -11.46 -11.96
C ARG A 56 21.95 -11.85 -10.73
N VAL A 57 23.27 -11.75 -10.83
CA VAL A 57 24.24 -12.01 -9.75
C VAL A 57 24.83 -10.65 -9.29
N PRO A 58 25.22 -10.52 -8.00
CA PRO A 58 25.92 -9.33 -7.49
C PRO A 58 27.12 -8.96 -8.36
N ARG A 59 27.41 -7.65 -8.46
CA ARG A 59 28.39 -7.09 -9.42
C ARG A 59 29.76 -7.78 -9.31
N ASP A 60 30.21 -8.01 -8.09
CA ASP A 60 31.55 -8.55 -7.78
C ASP A 60 31.72 -10.00 -8.24
N LEU A 61 30.63 -10.78 -8.20
CA LEU A 61 30.63 -12.19 -8.62
C LEU A 61 30.38 -12.37 -10.13
N ARG A 62 30.08 -11.30 -10.88
CA ARG A 62 29.80 -11.40 -12.33
C ARG A 62 31.01 -11.81 -13.15
N HIS A 63 32.21 -11.42 -12.73
CA HIS A 63 33.45 -11.79 -13.41
C HIS A 63 33.69 -13.30 -13.30
N LEU A 64 33.62 -13.83 -12.09
CA LEU A 64 33.71 -15.27 -11.81
C LEU A 64 32.65 -16.05 -12.58
N GLN A 65 31.42 -15.53 -12.65
CA GLN A 65 30.34 -16.14 -13.40
C GLN A 65 30.60 -16.23 -14.91
N LYS A 66 31.22 -15.19 -15.51
CA LYS A 66 31.60 -15.20 -16.94
C LYS A 66 32.68 -16.24 -17.22
N ILE A 67 33.66 -16.38 -16.33
CA ILE A 67 34.72 -17.38 -16.45
C ILE A 67 34.15 -18.80 -16.34
N THR A 68 33.25 -19.01 -15.38
CA THR A 68 32.74 -20.35 -15.06
C THR A 68 31.69 -20.84 -16.06
N GLN A 69 31.16 -19.97 -16.92
CA GLN A 69 30.12 -20.36 -17.90
C GLN A 69 30.66 -20.33 -19.32
N PRO A 70 30.65 -21.48 -20.04
CA PRO A 70 30.96 -21.50 -21.45
C PRO A 70 29.94 -20.64 -22.23
N ILE A 71 30.45 -19.86 -23.18
CA ILE A 71 29.64 -18.98 -24.04
C ILE A 71 28.93 -19.86 -25.08
N GLU A 72 27.83 -20.51 -24.68
CA GLU A 72 26.97 -21.17 -25.66
C GLU A 72 26.10 -20.13 -26.36
N LYS A 73 26.29 -20.01 -27.69
CA LYS A 73 25.46 -19.17 -28.55
C LYS A 73 24.03 -19.72 -28.57
N LYS A 74 23.09 -18.99 -27.97
CA LYS A 74 21.68 -19.39 -27.96
C LYS A 74 21.03 -19.21 -29.33
N GLN A 75 20.45 -20.28 -29.85
CA GLN A 75 19.57 -20.21 -31.01
C GLN A 75 18.30 -19.40 -30.68
N ARG A 76 17.90 -18.51 -31.59
CA ARG A 76 16.71 -17.67 -31.44
C ARG A 76 15.46 -18.51 -31.69
N LYS A 77 14.59 -18.65 -30.67
CA LYS A 77 13.25 -19.24 -30.80
C LYS A 77 12.20 -18.16 -31.08
N ARG A 78 10.99 -18.60 -31.49
CA ARG A 78 9.76 -17.82 -31.77
C ARG A 78 9.60 -16.59 -30.86
N PRO A 79 9.00 -15.49 -31.35
CA PRO A 79 8.91 -14.23 -30.62
C PRO A 79 8.42 -14.44 -29.20
N SER A 80 9.28 -14.07 -28.24
CA SER A 80 9.04 -14.42 -26.83
C SER A 80 7.76 -13.75 -26.32
N ARG A 81 7.15 -14.33 -25.29
CA ARG A 81 6.02 -13.75 -24.55
C ARG A 81 6.20 -12.27 -24.18
N LYS A 82 7.46 -11.80 -24.06
CA LYS A 82 7.83 -10.38 -23.86
C LYS A 82 7.32 -9.47 -24.98
N TYR A 83 7.33 -9.94 -26.23
CA TYR A 83 6.83 -9.21 -27.41
C TYR A 83 5.31 -9.01 -27.38
N ARG A 84 4.55 -9.97 -26.82
CA ARG A 84 3.09 -9.88 -26.65
C ARG A 84 2.66 -8.99 -25.47
N ARG A 85 3.57 -8.71 -24.52
CA ARG A 85 3.32 -7.88 -23.33
C ARG A 85 3.99 -6.50 -23.47
N ARG A 86 3.70 -5.80 -24.57
CA ARG A 86 4.25 -4.45 -24.77
C ARG A 86 3.67 -3.50 -23.72
N PRO A 87 4.48 -2.57 -23.15
CA PRO A 87 4.03 -1.65 -22.11
C PRO A 87 2.80 -0.82 -22.49
N LYS A 88 2.66 -0.46 -23.77
CA LYS A 88 1.55 0.36 -24.29
C LYS A 88 0.16 -0.20 -23.92
N ASN A 89 -0.01 -1.52 -23.90
CA ASN A 89 -1.31 -2.15 -23.62
C ASN A 89 -1.42 -2.69 -22.19
N LEU A 90 -0.36 -2.57 -21.40
CA LEU A 90 -0.31 -3.20 -20.08
C LEU A 90 -1.27 -2.54 -19.09
N LEU A 91 -1.36 -1.20 -19.15
CA LEU A 91 -2.27 -0.43 -18.30
C LEU A 91 -3.73 -0.75 -18.64
N LEU A 92 -4.09 -0.78 -19.92
CA LEU A 92 -5.44 -1.17 -20.37
C LEU A 92 -5.80 -2.58 -19.91
N GLU A 93 -4.86 -3.52 -19.99
CA GLU A 93 -5.05 -4.87 -19.47
C GLU A 93 -5.21 -4.91 -17.94
N TYR A 94 -4.53 -4.03 -17.21
CA TYR A 94 -4.72 -3.91 -15.75
C TYR A 94 -6.10 -3.35 -15.41
N ASN A 95 -6.49 -2.26 -16.05
CA ASN A 95 -7.81 -1.65 -15.86
C ASN A 95 -8.93 -2.66 -16.20
N ARG A 96 -8.78 -3.42 -17.28
CA ARG A 96 -9.72 -4.50 -17.66
C ARG A 96 -9.84 -5.57 -16.57
N ARG A 97 -8.74 -5.97 -15.94
CA ARG A 97 -8.74 -6.99 -14.88
C ARG A 97 -9.27 -6.47 -13.55
N GLN A 98 -9.04 -5.19 -13.26
CA GLN A 98 -9.54 -4.51 -12.05
C GLN A 98 -11.06 -4.27 -12.09
N ARG A 99 -11.76 -4.64 -13.18
CA ARG A 99 -13.23 -4.52 -13.26
C ARG A 99 -13.96 -5.54 -12.40
N GLU A 100 -13.38 -6.75 -12.28
CA GLU A 100 -13.99 -7.83 -11.48
C GLU A 100 -13.63 -7.72 -10.00
N ASP A 101 -12.33 -7.55 -9.70
CA ASP A 101 -11.83 -7.50 -8.34
C ASP A 101 -10.94 -6.29 -8.12
N VAL A 102 -11.02 -5.71 -6.92
CA VAL A 102 -10.19 -4.58 -6.53
C VAL A 102 -8.76 -5.06 -6.28
N TRP A 103 -7.81 -4.35 -6.90
CA TRP A 103 -6.38 -4.57 -6.66
C TRP A 103 -5.86 -3.44 -5.78
N LEU A 104 -5.23 -3.81 -4.66
CA LEU A 104 -4.47 -2.87 -3.85
C LEU A 104 -3.32 -2.25 -4.65
N GLU A 105 -2.84 -1.12 -4.17
CA GLU A 105 -1.80 -0.30 -4.77
C GLU A 105 -0.49 -1.10 -4.89
N THR A 106 -0.23 -1.95 -3.90
CA THR A 106 0.92 -2.85 -3.86
C THR A 106 0.68 -4.19 -4.58
N HIS A 107 -0.47 -4.40 -5.23
CA HIS A 107 -0.88 -5.69 -5.79
C HIS A 107 0.17 -6.26 -6.74
N ILE A 108 0.74 -5.45 -7.63
CA ILE A 108 1.78 -5.91 -8.58
C ILE A 108 3.02 -6.41 -7.84
N TRP A 109 3.40 -5.77 -6.72
CA TRP A 109 4.53 -6.19 -5.91
C TRP A 109 4.27 -7.53 -5.22
N HIS A 110 3.07 -7.68 -4.65
CA HIS A 110 2.61 -8.91 -3.99
C HIS A 110 2.42 -10.06 -4.99
N ALA A 111 1.75 -9.83 -6.12
CA ALA A 111 1.53 -10.84 -7.16
C ALA A 111 2.83 -11.41 -7.75
N LYS A 112 3.93 -10.67 -7.68
CA LYS A 112 5.27 -11.14 -8.10
C LYS A 112 5.95 -12.06 -7.07
N ARG A 113 5.51 -12.06 -5.80
CA ARG A 113 6.22 -12.67 -4.66
C ARG A 113 5.36 -13.62 -3.83
N PHE A 114 4.05 -13.50 -3.92
CA PHE A 114 3.05 -14.22 -3.14
C PHE A 114 2.08 -14.95 -4.06
N HIS A 115 1.47 -15.99 -3.54
CA HIS A 115 0.27 -16.59 -4.09
C HIS A 115 -0.91 -15.69 -3.73
N MET A 116 -1.59 -15.19 -4.74
CA MET A 116 -2.72 -14.26 -4.59
C MET A 116 -4.04 -15.03 -4.56
N LYS A 117 -5.01 -14.55 -3.77
CA LYS A 117 -6.35 -15.14 -3.65
C LYS A 117 -7.41 -14.05 -3.63
N LYS A 118 -8.53 -14.30 -4.31
CA LYS A 118 -9.72 -13.43 -4.29
C LYS A 118 -10.43 -13.62 -2.95
N LYS A 119 -10.61 -12.56 -2.17
CA LYS A 119 -11.34 -12.53 -0.89
C LYS A 119 -12.02 -11.17 -0.71
N TRP A 120 -13.29 -11.18 -0.31
CA TRP A 120 -14.06 -9.98 0.05
C TRP A 120 -14.11 -8.88 -1.05
N GLY A 121 -14.06 -9.27 -2.32
CA GLY A 121 -14.00 -8.33 -3.46
C GLY A 121 -12.60 -7.81 -3.79
N TYR A 122 -11.57 -8.25 -3.07
CA TYR A 122 -10.17 -7.88 -3.27
C TYR A 122 -9.33 -9.08 -3.71
N VAL A 123 -8.22 -8.82 -4.41
CA VAL A 123 -7.18 -9.83 -4.67
C VAL A 123 -5.99 -9.62 -3.76
N ILE A 124 -5.91 -10.40 -2.67
CA ILE A 124 -4.94 -10.22 -1.58
C ILE A 124 -3.88 -11.32 -1.56
N PRO A 125 -2.67 -11.06 -1.02
CA PRO A 125 -1.63 -12.07 -0.85
C PRO A 125 -2.02 -13.08 0.24
N GLU A 126 -2.06 -14.38 -0.09
CA GLU A 126 -2.35 -15.44 0.89
C GLU A 126 -1.08 -16.00 1.52
N ARG A 127 -0.06 -16.31 0.72
CA ARG A 127 1.19 -16.92 1.21
C ARG A 127 2.39 -16.54 0.33
N PRO A 128 3.59 -16.33 0.90
CA PRO A 128 4.79 -16.08 0.11
C PRO A 128 5.14 -17.31 -0.73
N THR A 129 5.73 -17.08 -1.91
CA THR A 129 6.24 -18.16 -2.77
C THR A 129 7.47 -18.86 -2.16
N GLN A 130 8.20 -18.16 -1.29
CA GLN A 130 9.28 -18.75 -0.49
C GLN A 130 8.72 -19.40 0.77
N LYS A 131 9.32 -20.52 1.20
CA LYS A 131 9.01 -21.16 2.48
C LYS A 131 9.54 -20.28 3.63
N ALA A 132 8.74 -19.31 4.04
CA ALA A 132 9.15 -18.27 4.98
C ALA A 132 8.39 -18.29 6.32
N TYR A 133 7.62 -19.33 6.64
CA TYR A 133 6.81 -19.39 7.87
C TYR A 133 7.62 -19.11 9.16
N ARG A 134 8.65 -19.94 9.44
CA ARG A 134 9.51 -19.76 10.62
C ARG A 134 10.31 -18.45 10.57
N SER A 135 10.72 -18.02 9.37
CA SER A 135 11.44 -16.76 9.19
C SER A 135 10.56 -15.55 9.47
N SER A 136 9.28 -15.61 9.11
CA SER A 136 8.31 -14.54 9.35
C SER A 136 7.98 -14.43 10.83
N LEU A 137 7.81 -15.58 11.50
CA LEU A 137 7.62 -15.61 12.95
C LEU A 137 8.83 -15.03 13.69
N ARG A 138 10.05 -15.45 13.32
CA ARG A 138 11.28 -14.90 13.90
C ARG A 138 11.43 -13.40 13.62
N ALA A 139 11.04 -12.95 12.42
CA ALA A 139 11.08 -11.54 12.08
C ALA A 139 10.09 -10.73 12.92
N ALA A 140 8.88 -11.24 13.18
CA ALA A 140 7.89 -10.58 14.02
C ALA A 140 8.32 -10.51 15.50
N THR A 141 9.06 -11.50 16.02
CA THR A 141 9.49 -11.50 17.43
C THR A 141 10.82 -10.81 17.68
N GLN A 142 11.80 -10.97 16.78
CA GLN A 142 13.18 -10.52 16.99
C GLN A 142 13.61 -9.39 16.06
N ARG A 143 12.86 -9.10 14.98
CA ARG A 143 13.22 -8.08 13.98
C ARG A 143 12.03 -7.20 13.65
N SER A 144 11.71 -7.05 12.37
CA SER A 144 10.52 -6.35 11.89
C SER A 144 9.89 -7.10 10.72
N LEU A 145 8.57 -6.98 10.61
CA LEU A 145 7.74 -7.54 9.56
C LEU A 145 6.67 -6.52 9.16
N LEU A 146 6.55 -6.24 7.87
CA LEU A 146 5.55 -5.33 7.31
C LEU A 146 4.41 -6.14 6.68
N GLN A 147 3.17 -5.73 6.95
CA GLN A 147 1.96 -6.27 6.34
C GLN A 147 1.17 -5.14 5.68
N ASP A 148 0.64 -5.43 4.50
CA ASP A 148 -0.32 -4.56 3.83
C ASP A 148 -1.74 -4.96 4.25
N ILE A 149 -2.41 -4.05 4.96
CA ILE A 149 -3.80 -4.20 5.43
C ILE A 149 -4.71 -3.11 4.83
N SER A 150 -4.31 -2.54 3.69
CA SER A 150 -5.04 -1.46 3.01
C SER A 150 -6.40 -1.88 2.47
N TYR A 151 -6.74 -3.17 2.53
CA TYR A 151 -8.10 -3.63 2.27
C TYR A 151 -9.08 -3.22 3.37
N GLN A 152 -8.64 -2.78 4.55
CA GLN A 152 -9.57 -2.24 5.54
C GLN A 152 -10.13 -0.90 5.06
N ASN A 153 -11.43 -0.71 5.22
CA ASN A 153 -12.12 0.48 4.76
C ASN A 153 -12.28 1.46 5.93
N CYS A 154 -11.96 2.73 5.68
CA CYS A 154 -12.17 3.80 6.64
C CYS A 154 -13.53 4.48 6.40
N ILE A 155 -14.25 4.71 7.48
CA ILE A 155 -15.46 5.53 7.52
C ILE A 155 -15.19 6.70 8.46
N GLU A 156 -15.39 7.91 7.99
CA GLU A 156 -15.25 9.13 8.78
C GLU A 156 -16.64 9.65 9.16
N LEU A 157 -16.86 9.87 10.46
CA LEU A 157 -18.02 10.57 11.01
C LEU A 157 -17.57 11.93 11.52
N HIS A 158 -18.17 12.99 11.05
CA HIS A 158 -17.86 14.35 11.47
C HIS A 158 -19.12 15.02 12.04
N GLY A 159 -18.99 15.61 13.22
CA GLY A 159 -20.11 16.24 13.92
C GLY A 159 -19.80 16.46 15.40
N ALA A 160 -20.78 16.99 16.13
CA ALA A 160 -20.63 17.19 17.56
C ALA A 160 -20.50 15.83 18.31
N PRO A 161 -19.53 15.66 19.24
CA PRO A 161 -19.26 14.39 19.89
C PRO A 161 -20.47 13.75 20.55
N TYR A 162 -21.31 14.53 21.22
CA TYR A 162 -22.50 14.02 21.92
C TYR A 162 -23.53 13.42 20.95
N LYS A 163 -23.70 13.99 19.75
CA LYS A 163 -24.60 13.45 18.70
C LYS A 163 -24.06 12.14 18.14
N ILE A 164 -22.76 12.09 17.84
CA ILE A 164 -22.10 10.86 17.37
C ILE A 164 -22.25 9.75 18.42
N LEU A 165 -21.95 10.03 19.68
CA LEU A 165 -22.04 9.06 20.79
C LEU A 165 -23.47 8.58 21.02
N SER A 166 -24.46 9.48 20.93
CA SER A 166 -25.89 9.12 21.03
C SER A 166 -26.27 8.08 19.97
N GLY A 167 -25.88 8.28 18.70
CA GLY A 167 -26.14 7.30 17.64
C GLY A 167 -25.39 5.97 17.83
N LEU A 168 -24.14 6.02 18.29
CA LEU A 168 -23.36 4.80 18.55
C LEU A 168 -23.91 3.97 19.71
N THR A 169 -24.67 4.57 20.64
CA THR A 169 -25.22 3.89 21.83
C THR A 169 -26.16 2.75 21.43
N SER A 170 -26.91 2.89 20.33
CA SER A 170 -27.82 1.84 19.84
C SER A 170 -27.10 0.61 19.28
N ILE A 171 -25.80 0.70 18.98
CA ILE A 171 -24.99 -0.38 18.36
C ILE A 171 -23.82 -0.87 19.22
N THR A 172 -23.39 -0.11 20.23
CA THR A 172 -22.22 -0.43 21.09
C THR A 172 -22.58 -0.44 22.57
N TYR A 173 -21.84 -1.22 23.38
CA TYR A 173 -22.17 -1.41 24.79
C TYR A 173 -21.98 -0.06 25.49
N PRO A 174 -22.79 0.27 26.52
CA PRO A 174 -22.62 1.51 27.28
C PRO A 174 -21.20 1.69 27.83
N GLU A 175 -20.53 0.59 28.23
CA GLU A 175 -19.13 0.58 28.67
C GLU A 175 -18.17 1.07 27.57
N ASN A 176 -18.37 0.61 26.33
CA ASN A 176 -17.55 1.03 25.19
C ASN A 176 -17.81 2.50 24.84
N ILE A 177 -19.06 2.95 24.92
CA ILE A 177 -19.41 4.37 24.72
C ILE A 177 -18.74 5.26 25.77
N ALA A 178 -18.74 4.84 27.04
CA ALA A 178 -18.06 5.58 28.10
C ALA A 178 -16.55 5.72 27.80
N LEU A 179 -15.93 4.66 27.28
CA LEU A 179 -14.52 4.69 26.87
C LEU A 179 -14.28 5.62 25.68
N ILE A 180 -15.12 5.57 24.64
CA ILE A 180 -15.04 6.47 23.46
C ILE A 180 -15.30 7.93 23.86
N SER A 181 -16.16 8.17 24.83
CA SER A 181 -16.51 9.50 25.33
C SER A 181 -15.44 10.09 26.26
N SER A 182 -14.50 9.29 26.76
CA SER A 182 -13.45 9.76 27.65
C SER A 182 -12.57 10.82 27.00
N ASP A 183 -12.07 11.76 27.80
CA ASP A 183 -11.19 12.82 27.27
C ASP A 183 -9.86 12.25 26.74
N VAL A 184 -9.42 11.12 27.30
CA VAL A 184 -8.25 10.37 26.80
C VAL A 184 -8.47 9.88 25.37
N ALA A 185 -9.66 9.33 25.08
CA ALA A 185 -10.00 8.89 23.73
C ALA A 185 -10.13 10.08 22.78
N ARG A 186 -10.73 11.18 23.22
CA ARG A 186 -10.89 12.42 22.42
C ARG A 186 -9.57 13.08 22.03
N GLN A 187 -8.49 12.87 22.78
CA GLN A 187 -7.15 13.32 22.40
C GLN A 187 -6.62 12.65 21.12
N GLY A 188 -7.22 11.55 20.65
CA GLY A 188 -6.84 10.91 19.39
C GLY A 188 -5.47 10.23 19.41
N LYS A 189 -4.99 9.82 20.60
CA LYS A 189 -3.66 9.21 20.76
C LYS A 189 -3.65 7.69 20.62
N GLN A 190 -4.79 7.03 20.79
CA GLN A 190 -4.91 5.58 20.87
C GLN A 190 -6.07 5.06 20.04
N TRP A 191 -5.88 3.89 19.44
CA TRP A 191 -6.93 3.13 18.76
C TRP A 191 -7.68 2.28 19.77
N TYR A 192 -9.01 2.18 19.61
CA TYR A 192 -9.85 1.30 20.41
C TYR A 192 -10.59 0.31 19.51
N GLN A 193 -10.65 -0.96 19.88
CA GLN A 193 -11.34 -1.98 19.09
C GLN A 193 -12.64 -2.39 19.80
N PHE A 194 -13.78 -2.26 19.12
CA PHE A 194 -15.09 -2.64 19.66
C PHE A 194 -15.91 -3.45 18.66
N THR A 195 -16.71 -4.39 19.17
CA THR A 195 -17.69 -5.13 18.38
C THR A 195 -18.96 -4.30 18.20
N LEU A 196 -19.40 -4.14 16.95
CA LEU A 196 -20.67 -3.50 16.59
C LEU A 196 -21.78 -4.53 16.43
N TYR A 197 -22.99 -4.12 16.80
CA TYR A 197 -24.20 -4.93 16.72
C TYR A 197 -25.22 -4.23 15.83
N LYS A 198 -26.22 -4.96 15.34
CA LYS A 198 -27.37 -4.31 14.72
C LYS A 198 -28.14 -3.46 15.75
N PRO A 199 -28.80 -2.37 15.34
CA PRO A 199 -29.51 -1.48 16.25
C PRO A 199 -30.45 -2.24 17.18
N GLU A 200 -30.33 -2.00 18.48
CA GLU A 200 -31.23 -2.53 19.54
C GLU A 200 -31.35 -4.07 19.64
N LYS A 201 -30.46 -4.82 18.97
CA LYS A 201 -30.50 -6.30 18.98
C LYS A 201 -29.46 -6.96 19.90
N ARG A 202 -28.71 -6.16 20.65
CA ARG A 202 -27.72 -6.64 21.63
C ARG A 202 -28.37 -7.55 22.68
N PRO A 203 -27.72 -8.65 23.11
CA PRO A 203 -26.37 -9.14 22.77
C PRO A 203 -26.30 -9.99 21.49
N PHE A 204 -27.39 -10.13 20.76
CA PHE A 204 -27.48 -10.97 19.58
C PHE A 204 -27.18 -10.18 18.28
N GLU A 205 -26.95 -10.88 17.16
CA GLU A 205 -26.65 -10.27 15.86
C GLU A 205 -25.43 -9.30 15.86
N ALA A 206 -24.29 -9.76 16.35
CA ALA A 206 -23.01 -9.07 16.17
C ALA A 206 -22.63 -8.97 14.68
N VAL A 207 -22.12 -7.81 14.26
CA VAL A 207 -21.76 -7.50 12.87
C VAL A 207 -20.28 -7.73 12.62
N CYS A 208 -19.41 -6.94 13.26
CA CYS A 208 -17.96 -7.16 13.29
C CYS A 208 -17.26 -6.27 14.33
N ASP A 209 -15.98 -6.53 14.52
CA ASP A 209 -15.08 -5.64 15.24
C ASP A 209 -14.63 -4.48 14.36
N VAL A 210 -14.55 -3.29 14.97
CA VAL A 210 -14.19 -2.04 14.31
C VAL A 210 -13.16 -1.30 15.17
N ASP A 211 -12.12 -0.78 14.53
CA ASP A 211 -11.15 0.09 15.20
C ASP A 211 -11.63 1.55 15.14
N PHE A 212 -11.63 2.22 16.28
CA PHE A 212 -12.03 3.60 16.48
C PHE A 212 -10.83 4.49 16.80
N LEU A 213 -10.81 5.69 16.23
CA LEU A 213 -9.89 6.76 16.59
C LEU A 213 -10.54 8.11 16.40
N TRP A 214 -10.49 8.96 17.42
CA TRP A 214 -10.80 10.37 17.26
C TRP A 214 -9.65 11.09 16.56
N HIS A 215 -9.96 11.90 15.57
CA HIS A 215 -8.99 12.86 15.06
C HIS A 215 -8.74 13.92 16.14
N PRO A 216 -7.48 14.25 16.46
CA PRO A 216 -7.20 15.35 17.37
C PRO A 216 -7.77 16.65 16.77
N SER A 217 -8.61 17.37 17.51
CA SER A 217 -9.03 18.71 17.11
C SER A 217 -7.95 19.69 17.52
N GLU A 218 -7.59 20.60 16.62
CA GLU A 218 -6.88 21.81 17.01
C GLU A 218 -7.83 22.65 17.88
N VAL A 219 -7.30 23.23 18.95
CA VAL A 219 -8.08 23.94 19.97
C VAL A 219 -8.45 25.31 19.42
N ASP A 220 -9.52 25.38 18.64
CA ASP A 220 -10.19 26.65 18.33
C ASP A 220 -11.42 26.76 19.25
N ASP A 221 -11.28 27.55 20.31
CA ASP A 221 -12.22 27.68 21.43
C ASP A 221 -13.65 28.17 21.06
N ASN A 222 -13.98 28.40 19.78
CA ASN A 222 -15.17 29.17 19.38
C ASN A 222 -16.06 28.58 18.26
N ALA A 223 -15.90 27.33 17.83
CA ALA A 223 -16.83 26.70 16.88
C ALA A 223 -17.25 25.31 17.36
N GLU A 224 -18.48 25.18 17.87
CA GLU A 224 -19.22 23.94 18.21
C GLU A 224 -18.42 22.62 18.11
N ASN A 225 -17.36 22.43 18.91
CA ASN A 225 -16.31 21.40 18.78
C ASN A 225 -16.64 20.21 17.86
N LEU A 226 -16.54 20.41 16.55
CA LEU A 226 -16.88 19.40 15.56
C LEU A 226 -15.70 18.45 15.44
N ASN A 227 -15.86 17.24 15.95
CA ASN A 227 -14.79 16.26 15.92
C ASN A 227 -14.99 15.27 14.77
N LYS A 228 -13.89 14.69 14.30
CA LYS A 228 -13.91 13.61 13.31
C LYS A 228 -13.60 12.29 14.03
N LEU A 229 -14.44 11.29 13.81
CA LEU A 229 -14.25 9.93 14.30
C LEU A 229 -13.97 9.02 13.10
N TRP A 230 -12.83 8.33 13.13
CA TRP A 230 -12.48 7.33 12.15
C TRP A 230 -12.83 5.93 12.64
N MET A 231 -13.46 5.17 11.77
CA MET A 231 -13.85 3.78 11.97
C MET A 231 -13.19 2.92 10.90
N TRP A 232 -12.29 2.01 11.27
CA TRP A 232 -11.73 1.02 10.35
C TRP A 232 -12.54 -0.27 10.40
N VAL A 233 -13.11 -0.62 9.27
CA VAL A 233 -14.04 -1.73 9.11
C VAL A 233 -13.48 -2.74 8.13
N HIS A 234 -13.71 -4.02 8.42
CA HIS A 234 -13.38 -5.09 7.50
C HIS A 234 -14.32 -5.09 6.26
N PRO A 235 -13.82 -5.32 5.02
CA PRO A 235 -14.61 -5.27 3.78
C PRO A 235 -15.93 -6.02 3.79
N LEU A 236 -15.95 -7.20 4.40
CA LEU A 236 -17.14 -8.05 4.45
C LEU A 236 -18.33 -7.35 5.13
N CYS A 237 -18.06 -6.53 6.14
CA CYS A 237 -19.08 -5.89 6.97
C CYS A 237 -19.26 -4.41 6.65
N TYR A 238 -18.45 -3.87 5.73
CA TYR A 238 -18.43 -2.47 5.36
C TYR A 238 -19.79 -1.95 4.86
N ASN A 239 -20.42 -2.67 3.92
CA ASN A 239 -21.73 -2.29 3.40
C ASN A 239 -22.80 -2.30 4.50
N GLN A 240 -22.78 -3.34 5.34
CA GLN A 240 -23.75 -3.52 6.42
C GLN A 240 -23.64 -2.43 7.49
N ILE A 241 -22.42 -2.05 7.88
CA ILE A 241 -22.18 -0.95 8.83
C ILE A 241 -22.57 0.39 8.22
N THR A 242 -22.26 0.61 6.93
CA THR A 242 -22.66 1.85 6.24
C THR A 242 -24.18 2.00 6.26
N GLU A 243 -24.94 0.96 5.92
CA GLU A 243 -26.41 0.98 5.99
C GLU A 243 -26.94 1.23 7.41
N ILE A 244 -26.31 0.64 8.42
CA ILE A 244 -26.68 0.86 9.82
C ILE A 244 -26.46 2.32 10.22
N LEU A 245 -25.30 2.90 9.87
CA LEU A 245 -24.99 4.30 10.16
C LEU A 245 -25.93 5.26 9.43
N LEU A 246 -26.24 5.01 8.16
CA LEU A 246 -27.21 5.80 7.39
C LEU A 246 -28.59 5.83 8.05
N LYS A 247 -29.05 4.68 8.59
CA LYS A 247 -30.33 4.57 9.30
C LYS A 247 -30.32 5.28 10.64
N ILE A 248 -29.25 5.12 11.44
CA ILE A 248 -29.16 5.72 12.78
C ILE A 248 -29.14 7.25 12.71
N PHE A 249 -28.35 7.80 11.79
CA PHE A 249 -28.16 9.25 11.68
C PHE A 249 -29.10 9.91 10.66
N SER A 250 -30.02 9.14 10.05
CA SER A 250 -30.96 9.59 9.01
C SER A 250 -30.27 10.43 7.94
N LEU A 251 -29.21 9.88 7.36
CA LEU A 251 -28.31 10.59 6.45
C LEU A 251 -28.76 10.44 4.98
N ASN A 252 -28.74 11.54 4.24
CA ASN A 252 -29.04 11.58 2.81
C ASN A 252 -27.75 11.82 1.99
N PRO A 253 -27.67 11.35 0.74
CA PRO A 253 -26.55 11.65 -0.15
C PRO A 253 -26.35 13.15 -0.32
N PHE A 254 -25.10 13.62 -0.18
CA PHE A 254 -24.73 15.00 -0.45
C PHE A 254 -24.75 15.22 -1.97
N GLY A 255 -25.82 15.83 -2.49
CA GLY A 255 -26.00 16.10 -3.92
C GLY A 255 -27.44 16.00 -4.44
N ASP A 256 -28.36 15.35 -3.71
CA ASP A 256 -29.75 15.16 -4.17
C ASP A 256 -30.73 16.25 -3.69
N LEU A 257 -30.23 17.39 -3.19
CA LEU A 257 -31.08 18.48 -2.71
C LEU A 257 -31.51 19.49 -3.79
N ASP A 258 -31.06 19.39 -5.06
CA ASP A 258 -31.42 20.38 -6.09
C ASP A 258 -31.47 19.86 -7.56
N GLU A 259 -31.83 18.60 -7.83
CA GLU A 259 -32.02 18.11 -9.22
C GLU A 259 -33.35 17.36 -9.45
N ASN A 260 -34.46 17.90 -8.95
CA ASN A 260 -35.80 17.45 -9.35
C ASN A 260 -36.65 18.60 -9.92
N LYS A 261 -36.12 19.25 -10.97
CA LYS A 261 -36.91 19.94 -12.01
C LYS A 261 -36.15 19.86 -13.33
N ASN A 262 -36.34 18.76 -14.05
CA ASN A 262 -36.47 18.67 -15.52
C ASN A 262 -36.16 17.24 -15.95
N SER A 263 -37.16 16.38 -15.82
CA SER A 263 -37.34 15.29 -16.76
C SER A 263 -37.54 15.89 -18.16
N ASP A 264 -36.69 15.56 -19.13
CA ASP A 264 -37.11 14.96 -20.39
C ASP A 264 -35.94 14.83 -21.38
N GLN A 265 -35.80 13.59 -21.89
CA GLN A 265 -35.25 13.20 -23.20
C GLN A 265 -33.74 13.37 -23.45
N ASP A 266 -33.02 12.24 -23.52
CA ASP A 266 -32.58 11.73 -24.83
C ASP A 266 -31.92 10.34 -24.72
N GLU A 267 -32.62 9.35 -25.28
CA GLU A 267 -32.11 8.03 -25.62
C GLU A 267 -31.22 8.09 -26.87
N PHE A 268 -30.14 7.29 -26.84
CA PHE A 268 -29.52 6.57 -27.97
C PHE A 268 -29.45 7.24 -29.36
N LYS A 269 -28.23 7.44 -29.86
CA LYS A 269 -27.83 6.97 -31.21
C LYS A 269 -26.33 6.78 -31.36
N SER A 270 -25.95 5.51 -31.41
CA SER A 270 -24.76 5.01 -32.07
C SER A 270 -24.94 5.03 -33.60
N GLU A 271 -23.84 5.35 -34.30
CA GLU A 271 -23.46 4.98 -35.68
C GLU A 271 -23.12 6.15 -36.63
N GLU A 272 -21.93 5.95 -37.24
CA GLU A 272 -21.39 6.53 -38.48
C GLU A 272 -20.82 7.97 -38.46
N ILE A 273 -19.49 8.06 -38.67
CA ILE A 273 -18.92 8.46 -39.96
C ILE A 273 -17.47 7.97 -40.07
N GLU A 274 -17.24 7.16 -41.10
CA GLU A 274 -15.95 6.70 -41.61
C GLU A 274 -15.10 7.83 -42.22
N LYS A 275 -13.78 7.56 -42.30
CA LYS A 275 -12.83 7.99 -43.34
C LYS A 275 -12.66 9.50 -43.55
N ARG A 276 -11.50 10.03 -43.12
CA ARG A 276 -10.73 11.00 -43.92
C ARG A 276 -9.23 10.88 -43.66
N THR A 277 -8.54 10.90 -44.80
CA THR A 277 -7.15 10.68 -45.17
C THR A 277 -6.09 11.49 -44.42
N ASP A 278 -4.89 10.92 -44.37
CA ASP A 278 -3.61 11.58 -44.15
C ASP A 278 -3.40 12.75 -45.14
N ASN A 279 -3.12 13.94 -44.62
CA ASN A 279 -2.15 14.94 -45.12
C ASN A 279 -2.42 16.28 -44.43
N ASP A 280 -1.45 16.76 -43.65
CA ASP A 280 -0.84 18.09 -43.82
C ASP A 280 -0.01 18.46 -42.59
N LYS A 281 1.28 18.69 -42.85
CA LYS A 281 2.19 19.43 -41.97
C LYS A 281 2.15 20.88 -42.42
N GLU A 282 1.89 21.82 -41.51
CA GLU A 282 2.78 22.93 -41.10
C GLU A 282 2.02 24.13 -40.51
N TYR A 283 2.54 24.57 -39.34
CA TYR A 283 2.62 25.93 -38.80
C TYR A 283 1.39 26.86 -38.77
N SER A 284 0.97 27.28 -37.56
CA SER A 284 1.17 28.67 -37.08
C SER A 284 0.52 28.98 -35.70
N LYS A 285 1.37 29.57 -34.85
CA LYS A 285 1.16 30.62 -33.82
C LYS A 285 0.33 30.37 -32.54
N LYS A 286 0.99 30.82 -31.46
CA LYS A 286 0.56 31.08 -30.09
C LYS A 286 -0.64 32.04 -30.03
N THR A 287 -1.57 31.75 -29.12
CA THR A 287 -2.35 32.75 -28.39
C THR A 287 -2.77 32.22 -27.02
N SER A 288 -2.41 32.99 -25.99
CA SER A 288 -3.01 33.21 -24.66
C SER A 288 -3.69 32.07 -23.87
N GLU A 289 -3.09 31.83 -22.70
CA GLU A 289 -3.65 31.39 -21.42
C GLU A 289 -5.18 31.39 -21.30
N THR A 290 -5.74 30.20 -21.09
CA THR A 290 -6.85 29.91 -20.17
C THR A 290 -6.92 28.39 -20.00
N GLU A 291 -7.19 27.95 -18.78
CA GLU A 291 -7.07 26.60 -18.24
C GLU A 291 -7.73 25.50 -19.10
N ILE A 292 -6.94 24.81 -19.91
CA ILE A 292 -7.35 23.54 -20.51
C ILE A 292 -6.67 22.43 -19.70
N LEU A 293 -7.40 21.90 -18.72
CA LEU A 293 -7.05 20.64 -18.07
C LEU A 293 -6.85 19.59 -19.17
N ASP A 294 -5.61 19.13 -19.27
CA ASP A 294 -5.10 18.21 -20.28
C ASP A 294 -6.10 17.06 -20.54
N PRO A 295 -6.67 16.90 -21.75
CA PRO A 295 -7.60 15.80 -22.06
C PRO A 295 -6.96 14.41 -21.86
N ILE A 296 -5.62 14.36 -21.83
CA ILE A 296 -4.82 13.18 -21.49
C ILE A 296 -4.90 12.84 -19.99
N LEU A 297 -4.98 13.85 -19.10
CA LEU A 297 -5.17 13.64 -17.66
C LEU A 297 -6.60 13.20 -17.37
N LYS A 298 -7.59 13.81 -18.02
CA LYS A 298 -9.01 13.44 -17.90
C LYS A 298 -9.28 12.00 -18.36
N SER A 299 -8.73 11.60 -19.51
CA SER A 299 -8.80 10.21 -19.99
C SER A 299 -8.00 9.20 -19.14
N LYS A 300 -6.89 9.62 -18.51
CA LYS A 300 -6.18 8.80 -17.52
C LYS A 300 -7.02 8.56 -16.25
N LEU A 301 -7.76 9.58 -15.80
CA LEU A 301 -8.69 9.51 -14.67
C LEU A 301 -9.90 8.63 -14.98
N GLU A 302 -10.52 8.78 -16.16
CA GLU A 302 -11.63 7.96 -16.65
C GLU A 302 -11.28 6.48 -16.81
N SER A 303 -10.02 6.17 -17.16
CA SER A 303 -9.57 4.78 -17.34
C SER A 303 -9.37 4.00 -16.04
N ARG A 304 -9.31 4.70 -14.91
CA ARG A 304 -9.25 4.09 -13.58
C ARG A 304 -10.70 3.73 -13.23
N ASN A 305 -10.99 2.48 -12.83
CA ASN A 305 -12.30 2.07 -12.29
C ASN A 305 -12.59 2.76 -10.94
N VAL A 306 -12.50 4.08 -10.89
CA VAL A 306 -12.73 4.90 -9.71
C VAL A 306 -14.05 5.60 -10.00
N PRO A 307 -15.12 5.35 -9.23
CA PRO A 307 -16.36 6.09 -9.41
C PRO A 307 -16.07 7.60 -9.37
N PHE A 308 -16.81 8.36 -10.19
CA PHE A 308 -16.68 9.82 -10.35
C PHE A 308 -16.62 10.57 -9.00
N ASN A 309 -17.31 10.03 -7.98
CA ASN A 309 -17.16 10.47 -6.60
C ASN A 309 -16.26 9.51 -5.79
N ARG A 310 -15.00 9.90 -5.60
CA ARG A 310 -13.99 9.11 -4.87
C ARG A 310 -14.32 8.94 -3.38
N THR A 311 -15.10 9.87 -2.82
CA THR A 311 -15.49 9.88 -1.41
C THR A 311 -16.96 10.29 -1.28
N PRO A 312 -17.90 9.34 -1.37
CA PRO A 312 -19.31 9.61 -1.13
C PRO A 312 -19.51 10.27 0.24
N LYS A 313 -20.22 11.40 0.26
CA LYS A 313 -20.56 12.14 1.47
C LYS A 313 -22.05 12.04 1.71
N TYR A 314 -22.43 11.85 2.96
CA TYR A 314 -23.82 11.86 3.39
C TYR A 314 -23.97 12.85 4.53
N VAL A 315 -25.09 13.56 4.57
CA VAL A 315 -25.35 14.62 5.55
C VAL A 315 -26.71 14.39 6.17
N SER A 316 -26.82 14.62 7.48
CA SER A 316 -28.08 14.54 8.21
C SER A 316 -29.01 15.68 7.78
N GLN A 317 -30.33 15.50 7.92
CA GLN A 317 -31.32 16.53 7.57
C GLN A 317 -31.07 17.86 8.28
N SER A 318 -30.56 17.82 9.51
CA SER A 318 -30.21 19.00 10.30
C SER A 318 -28.81 19.56 10.01
N GLY A 319 -28.00 18.90 9.16
CA GLY A 319 -26.61 19.28 8.87
C GLY A 319 -25.58 18.93 9.95
N ASP A 320 -26.03 18.37 11.08
CA ASP A 320 -25.23 18.20 12.29
C ASP A 320 -24.15 17.11 12.25
N VAL A 321 -24.43 16.06 11.46
CA VAL A 321 -23.56 14.89 11.33
C VAL A 321 -23.37 14.62 9.85
N THR A 322 -22.11 14.47 9.47
CA THR A 322 -21.70 14.13 8.12
C THR A 322 -20.92 12.81 8.15
N LEU A 323 -21.21 11.94 7.20
CA LEU A 323 -20.55 10.65 7.01
C LEU A 323 -19.79 10.71 5.69
N VAL A 324 -18.48 10.49 5.75
CA VAL A 324 -17.62 10.42 4.58
C VAL A 324 -17.09 9.01 4.42
N LEU A 325 -17.39 8.40 3.28
CA LEU A 325 -16.90 7.07 2.94
C LEU A 325 -15.51 7.19 2.28
N LEU A 326 -14.47 6.75 3.00
CA LEU A 326 -13.07 6.83 2.59
C LEU A 326 -12.54 5.52 2.01
N LYS A 327 -13.42 4.68 1.43
CA LYS A 327 -13.05 3.38 0.84
C LYS A 327 -12.00 3.55 -0.25
N ASP A 328 -10.94 2.72 -0.20
CA ASP A 328 -9.83 2.71 -1.15
C ASP A 328 -9.10 4.07 -1.33
N THR A 329 -9.23 4.99 -0.36
CA THR A 329 -8.54 6.30 -0.37
C THR A 329 -7.30 6.33 0.49
N LEU A 330 -7.33 5.64 1.63
CA LEU A 330 -6.25 5.55 2.61
C LEU A 330 -5.59 4.17 2.53
N ASN A 331 -4.26 4.16 2.51
CA ASN A 331 -3.49 2.92 2.62
C ASN A 331 -3.08 2.70 4.08
N ARG A 332 -3.21 1.46 4.55
CA ARG A 332 -2.87 1.09 5.93
C ARG A 332 -1.85 -0.04 5.92
N PHE A 333 -0.70 0.24 6.52
CA PHE A 333 0.37 -0.74 6.70
C PHE A 333 0.57 -1.05 8.18
N ARG A 334 0.75 -2.33 8.49
CA ARG A 334 1.04 -2.79 9.85
C ARG A 334 2.49 -3.24 9.93
N LEU A 335 3.26 -2.60 10.79
CA LEU A 335 4.61 -3.03 11.13
C LEU A 335 4.59 -3.77 12.46
N ILE A 336 5.25 -4.93 12.52
CA ILE A 336 5.25 -5.83 13.67
C ILE A 336 6.70 -6.17 14.03
N GLY A 337 7.04 -6.04 15.30
CA GLY A 337 8.31 -6.49 15.88
C GLY A 337 9.17 -5.36 16.44
N PRO A 338 10.16 -5.69 17.29
CA PRO A 338 10.93 -4.72 18.07
C PRO A 338 11.75 -3.74 17.22
N ASP A 339 12.30 -4.18 16.09
CA ASP A 339 13.12 -3.32 15.22
C ASP A 339 12.28 -2.39 14.32
N SER A 340 10.95 -2.49 14.37
CA SER A 340 10.06 -1.75 13.47
C SER A 340 10.20 -0.24 13.63
N TYR A 341 10.22 0.24 14.87
CA TYR A 341 10.36 1.67 15.17
C TYR A 341 11.70 2.22 14.68
N LYS A 342 12.78 1.48 14.93
CA LYS A 342 14.12 1.85 14.43
C LYS A 342 14.14 1.98 12.92
N ASN A 343 13.56 1.02 12.20
CA ASN A 343 13.47 1.07 10.74
C ASN A 343 12.61 2.24 10.24
N LEU A 344 11.52 2.57 10.92
CA LEU A 344 10.69 3.75 10.60
C LEU A 344 11.48 5.05 10.80
N SER A 345 12.18 5.21 11.92
CA SER A 345 12.96 6.41 12.22
C SER A 345 14.11 6.66 11.23
N LEU A 346 14.65 5.60 10.63
CA LEU A 346 15.69 5.69 9.60
C LEU A 346 15.13 5.93 8.20
N ALA A 347 13.89 5.51 7.94
CA ALA A 347 13.26 5.65 6.64
C ALA A 347 12.55 7.01 6.48
N PHE A 348 11.84 7.44 7.51
CA PHE A 348 11.06 8.68 7.49
C PHE A 348 11.85 9.83 8.10
N HIS A 349 11.96 10.92 7.36
CA HIS A 349 12.63 12.14 7.80
C HIS A 349 11.59 13.26 7.88
N PRO A 350 11.47 13.97 9.02
CA PRO A 350 10.57 15.10 9.11
C PRO A 350 11.06 16.22 8.21
N ILE A 351 10.12 16.83 7.48
CA ILE A 351 10.39 18.06 6.71
C ILE A 351 10.56 19.18 7.74
N LYS A 352 11.72 19.84 7.73
CA LYS A 352 11.96 21.01 8.58
C LYS A 352 11.32 22.21 7.90
N VAL A 353 10.18 22.66 8.41
CA VAL A 353 9.57 23.91 7.98
C VAL A 353 10.21 25.04 8.80
N ASN A 354 10.90 25.97 8.14
CA ASN A 354 11.40 27.17 8.80
C ASN A 354 10.21 28.12 8.98
N ALA A 355 10.01 28.64 10.20
CA ALA A 355 8.89 29.51 10.53
C ALA A 355 8.79 30.76 9.63
N ASN A 356 9.90 31.20 9.02
CA ASN A 356 9.95 32.37 8.15
C ASN A 356 9.43 32.14 6.71
N GLU A 357 9.12 30.90 6.31
CA GLU A 357 8.55 30.58 4.99
C GLU A 357 7.02 30.42 5.01
N ILE A 358 6.39 30.45 6.20
CA ILE A 358 4.96 30.17 6.37
C ILE A 358 4.09 31.33 5.85
N ASP A 359 4.58 32.57 5.88
CA ASP A 359 3.83 33.74 5.37
C ASP A 359 3.73 33.80 3.83
N ASN A 360 4.49 32.98 3.10
CA ASN A 360 4.45 32.94 1.64
C ASN A 360 3.71 31.73 1.06
N PHE A 361 3.12 30.87 1.89
CA PHE A 361 2.23 29.78 1.43
C PHE A 361 0.79 30.29 1.29
N GLN A 362 0.59 31.34 0.49
CA GLN A 362 -0.67 31.46 -0.26
C GLN A 362 -0.65 30.39 -1.35
N MET A 363 -1.77 29.68 -1.46
CA MET A 363 -2.01 28.61 -2.43
C MET A 363 -1.98 29.16 -3.86
N ASP A 364 -0.79 29.37 -4.42
CA ASP A 364 -0.61 29.59 -5.85
C ASP A 364 0.36 28.55 -6.41
N GLU A 365 -0.19 27.74 -7.32
CA GLU A 365 0.42 26.93 -8.37
C GLU A 365 1.63 26.04 -8.04
N VAL A 366 1.39 24.72 -8.10
CA VAL A 366 2.41 23.66 -8.10
C VAL A 366 3.32 23.81 -9.33
N PRO A 367 4.62 24.11 -9.19
CA PRO A 367 5.52 24.16 -10.34
C PRO A 367 5.91 22.74 -10.77
N ASP A 368 5.42 22.32 -11.94
CA ASP A 368 5.84 21.13 -12.68
C ASP A 368 7.33 21.25 -13.08
N GLN A 369 8.27 20.87 -12.21
CA GLN A 369 9.68 20.79 -12.60
C GLN A 369 10.56 19.90 -11.72
N ILE A 370 10.22 18.62 -11.55
CA ILE A 370 11.20 17.59 -11.14
C ILE A 370 10.98 16.30 -11.93
N LEU A 371 11.14 16.35 -13.25
CA LEU A 371 11.30 15.17 -14.11
C LEU A 371 12.29 15.43 -15.25
N SER A 372 13.49 15.87 -14.91
CA SER A 372 14.63 15.73 -15.82
C SER A 372 15.92 15.79 -15.02
N ASN A 373 16.40 14.63 -14.57
CA ASN A 373 17.83 14.29 -14.45
C ASN A 373 17.97 12.94 -13.75
N GLU A 374 18.00 11.86 -14.53
CA GLU A 374 18.78 10.64 -14.23
C GLU A 374 18.73 9.68 -15.43
N ALA A 375 19.50 10.03 -16.46
CA ALA A 375 19.95 9.10 -17.49
C ALA A 375 21.34 9.52 -17.97
N LYS A 376 22.37 9.09 -17.23
CA LYS A 376 23.71 8.81 -17.76
C LYS A 376 24.25 7.55 -17.10
#